data_AF-R8QDS2-F1
#
_entry.id   AF-R8QDS2-F1
#
_cell.length_a   1.000
_cell.length_b   1.000
_cell.length_c   1.000
_cell.angle_alpha   90.00
_cell.angle_beta   90.00
_cell.angle_gamma   90.00
#
_symmetry.space_group_name_H-M   'P 1'
#
loop_
_entity.id
_entity.type
_entity.pdbx_description
1 polymer ?
#
loop_
_entity_poly.entity_id
_entity_poly.type
_entity_poly.pdbx_seq_one_letter_code
_entity_poly.pdbx_strand_id
1 'polypeptide(L)'
;MEKILRNKYFHMYVKIIGITIIICSVEVLFINVTYGNVLNVQWLNKKLGSFGEYGAILAASSWFLRHIWLFLKKKNMHGFKIIKELYLFIKRFHILIGYTVIAVAATHGVYFLIKRSRHIILIYSGIFSLLTLIALGVAGFGLQKSNQKTKLKMYRKVHQFIAVLFGIGLLIHLIV
;
A
#
# COMPACT_ATOMS: atom_id res chain seq x y z
N MET A 1 -4.48 -2.89 24.24
CA MET A 1 -4.04 -2.56 22.86
C MET A 1 -2.63 -1.99 22.80
N GLU A 2 -2.30 -0.94 23.57
CA GLU A 2 -0.96 -0.30 23.57
C GLU A 2 0.20 -1.28 23.83
N LYS A 3 0.07 -2.18 24.82
CA LYS A 3 1.09 -3.20 25.13
C LYS A 3 1.36 -4.15 23.95
N ILE A 4 0.34 -4.47 23.16
CA ILE A 4 0.46 -5.36 21.99
C ILE A 4 1.18 -4.62 20.85
N LEU A 5 0.80 -3.37 20.58
CA LEU A 5 1.41 -2.54 19.54
C LEU A 5 2.89 -2.21 19.80
N ARG A 6 3.37 -2.37 21.04
CA ARG A 6 4.80 -2.21 21.40
C ARG A 6 5.55 -3.54 21.54
N ASN A 7 4.86 -4.68 21.44
CA ASN A 7 5.45 -6.00 21.64
C ASN A 7 6.37 -6.39 20.47
N LYS A 8 7.62 -6.75 20.79
CA LYS A 8 8.65 -7.14 19.82
C LYS A 8 8.28 -8.41 19.03
N TYR A 9 7.64 -9.40 19.66
CA TYR A 9 7.20 -10.62 18.98
C TYR A 9 6.10 -10.32 17.97
N PHE A 10 5.14 -9.47 18.34
CA PHE A 10 4.10 -9.03 17.41
C PHE A 10 4.69 -8.30 16.20
N HIS A 11 5.70 -7.46 16.41
CA HIS A 11 6.42 -6.79 15.32
C HIS A 11 7.14 -7.75 14.39
N MET A 12 7.72 -8.82 14.95
CA MET A 12 8.38 -9.86 14.17
C MET A 12 7.37 -10.62 13.30
N TYR A 13 6.21 -10.98 13.84
CA TYR A 13 5.15 -11.61 13.07
C TYR A 13 4.69 -10.75 11.89
N VAL A 14 4.47 -9.45 12.10
CA VAL A 14 4.08 -8.51 11.02
C VAL A 14 5.13 -8.48 9.91
N LYS A 15 6.43 -8.51 10.25
CA LYS A 15 7.51 -8.57 9.25
C LYS A 15 7.48 -9.87 8.46
N ILE A 16 7.40 -11.00 9.15
CA ILE A 16 7.38 -12.32 8.53
C ILE A 16 6.20 -12.40 7.56
N ILE A 17 4.99 -12.06 8.02
CA ILE A 17 3.79 -12.05 7.19
C ILE A 17 3.96 -11.15 5.97
N GLY A 18 4.43 -9.91 6.14
CA GLY A 18 4.61 -8.98 5.02
C GLY A 18 5.63 -9.48 3.99
N ILE A 19 6.74 -10.08 4.44
CA ILE A 19 7.76 -10.67 3.56
C ILE A 19 7.19 -11.90 2.84
N THR A 20 6.48 -12.79 3.55
CA THR A 20 5.82 -13.95 2.95
C THR A 20 4.84 -13.52 1.85
N ILE A 21 4.01 -12.50 2.09
CA ILE A 21 3.07 -12.01 1.07
C ILE A 21 3.82 -11.50 -0.17
N ILE A 22 4.94 -10.79 0.01
CA ILE A 22 5.75 -10.31 -1.12
C ILE A 22 6.29 -11.50 -1.92
N ILE A 23 6.90 -12.49 -1.26
CA ILE A 23 7.46 -13.68 -1.91
C ILE A 23 6.36 -14.43 -2.67
N CYS A 24 5.25 -14.75 -2.01
CA CYS A 24 4.13 -15.44 -2.65
C CYS A 24 3.57 -14.65 -3.85
N SER A 25 3.50 -13.32 -3.75
CA SER A 25 3.03 -12.48 -4.86
C SER A 25 3.98 -12.58 -6.05
N VAL A 26 5.29 -12.53 -5.82
CA VAL A 26 6.31 -12.66 -6.87
C VAL A 26 6.24 -14.05 -7.52
N GLU A 27 6.10 -15.12 -6.74
CA GLU A 27 5.92 -16.47 -7.28
C GLU A 27 4.65 -16.58 -8.14
N VAL A 28 3.53 -16.04 -7.67
CA VAL A 28 2.27 -16.01 -8.43
C VAL A 28 2.40 -15.15 -9.69
N LEU A 29 3.18 -14.06 -9.66
CA LEU A 29 3.48 -13.25 -10.84
C LEU A 29 4.21 -14.09 -11.90
N PHE A 30 5.22 -14.88 -11.52
CA PHE A 30 5.88 -15.79 -12.46
C PHE A 30 4.91 -16.79 -13.05
N ILE A 31 4.06 -17.43 -12.22
CA ILE A 31 3.03 -18.37 -12.68
C ILE A 31 2.06 -17.70 -13.65
N ASN A 32 1.62 -16.47 -13.35
CA ASN A 32 0.72 -15.70 -14.22
C ASN A 32 1.36 -15.37 -15.57
N VAL A 33 2.64 -15.02 -15.59
CA VAL A 33 3.36 -14.70 -16.83
C VAL A 33 3.58 -15.95 -17.69
N THR A 34 3.93 -17.09 -17.08
CA THR A 34 4.23 -18.32 -17.83
C THR A 34 2.98 -19.10 -18.23
N TYR A 35 1.97 -19.14 -17.36
CA TYR A 35 0.81 -20.01 -17.50
C TYR A 35 -0.54 -19.29 -17.42
N GLY A 36 -0.57 -17.96 -17.27
CA GLY A 36 -1.82 -17.23 -17.01
C GLY A 36 -2.88 -17.30 -18.12
N ASN A 37 -2.47 -17.60 -19.37
CA ASN A 37 -3.40 -17.86 -20.47
C ASN A 37 -4.06 -19.24 -20.40
N VAL A 38 -3.45 -20.19 -19.69
CA VAL A 38 -3.91 -21.59 -19.59
C VAL A 38 -4.59 -21.86 -18.24
N LEU A 39 -4.02 -21.34 -17.14
CA LEU A 39 -4.51 -21.55 -15.79
C LEU A 39 -5.58 -20.52 -15.41
N ASN A 40 -6.76 -21.01 -15.02
CA ASN A 40 -7.83 -20.15 -14.51
C ASN A 40 -7.67 -19.83 -13.02
N VAL A 41 -6.68 -18.99 -12.68
CA VAL A 41 -6.39 -18.54 -11.30
C VAL A 41 -7.02 -17.18 -10.97
N GLN A 42 -8.19 -16.89 -11.54
CA GLN A 42 -8.84 -15.58 -11.42
C GLN A 42 -9.23 -15.25 -9.98
N TRP A 43 -9.76 -16.22 -9.25
CA TRP A 43 -10.18 -16.03 -7.87
C TRP A 43 -8.99 -15.62 -6.98
N LEU A 44 -7.85 -16.29 -7.13
CA LEU A 44 -6.64 -15.99 -6.38
C LEU A 44 -6.15 -14.56 -6.67
N ASN A 45 -6.08 -14.19 -7.95
CA ASN A 45 -5.65 -12.85 -8.35
C ASN A 45 -6.61 -11.74 -7.89
N LYS A 46 -7.93 -12.02 -7.82
CA LYS A 46 -8.90 -11.10 -7.20
C LYS A 46 -8.64 -10.93 -5.70
N LYS A 47 -8.41 -12.03 -4.98
CA LYS A 47 -8.09 -11.97 -3.53
C LYS A 47 -6.78 -11.24 -3.26
N LEU A 48 -5.77 -11.43 -4.10
CA LEU A 48 -4.55 -10.63 -4.07
C LEU A 48 -4.89 -9.14 -4.24
N GLY A 49 -5.66 -8.76 -5.27
CA GLY A 49 -6.14 -7.38 -5.44
C GLY A 49 -6.71 -6.76 -4.15
N SER A 50 -7.61 -7.48 -3.46
CA SER A 50 -8.18 -7.04 -2.18
C SER A 50 -7.13 -6.85 -1.06
N PHE A 51 -6.10 -7.70 -0.98
CA PHE A 51 -5.00 -7.46 -0.03
C PHE A 51 -4.22 -6.17 -0.37
N GLY A 52 -4.05 -5.88 -1.65
CA GLY A 52 -3.46 -4.63 -2.13
C GLY A 52 -4.29 -3.41 -1.71
N GLU A 53 -5.61 -3.48 -1.87
CA GLU A 53 -6.56 -2.44 -1.44
C GLU A 53 -6.49 -2.19 0.08
N TYR A 54 -6.57 -3.24 0.89
CA TYR A 54 -6.48 -3.11 2.35
C TYR A 54 -5.14 -2.51 2.79
N GLY A 55 -4.04 -2.95 2.16
CA GLY A 55 -2.72 -2.38 2.42
C GLY A 55 -2.64 -0.89 2.03
N ALA A 56 -3.21 -0.51 0.90
CA ALA A 56 -3.28 0.88 0.44
C ALA A 56 -4.07 1.76 1.41
N ILE A 57 -5.23 1.29 1.88
CA ILE A 57 -6.05 1.97 2.88
C ILE A 57 -5.27 2.13 4.18
N LEU A 58 -4.60 1.08 4.66
CA LEU A 58 -3.78 1.13 5.88
C LEU A 58 -2.63 2.16 5.73
N ALA A 59 -1.95 2.16 4.59
CA ALA A 59 -0.87 3.11 4.31
C ALA A 59 -1.36 4.56 4.28
N ALA A 60 -2.48 4.83 3.58
CA ALA A 60 -3.10 6.16 3.50
C ALA A 60 -3.62 6.63 4.87
N SER A 61 -4.19 5.71 5.66
CA SER A 61 -4.70 5.98 7.02
C SER A 61 -3.62 6.54 7.94
N SER A 62 -2.33 6.26 7.70
CA SER A 62 -1.24 6.84 8.48
C SER A 62 -1.23 8.37 8.46
N TRP A 63 -1.67 9.00 7.36
CA TRP A 63 -1.73 10.46 7.26
C TRP A 63 -2.87 11.04 8.11
N PHE A 64 -4.07 10.44 8.03
CA PHE A 64 -5.22 10.82 8.82
C PHE A 64 -4.99 10.61 10.32
N LEU A 65 -4.44 9.45 10.71
CA LEU A 65 -4.14 9.14 12.11
C LEU A 65 -3.17 10.15 12.75
N ARG A 66 -2.22 10.68 11.97
CA ARG A 66 -1.34 11.75 12.45
C ARG A 66 -2.12 13.01 12.82
N HIS A 67 -3.05 13.43 11.97
CA HIS A 67 -3.85 14.64 12.21
C HIS A 67 -4.83 14.44 13.36
N ILE A 68 -5.50 13.30 13.42
CA ILE A 68 -6.40 12.92 14.53
C ILE A 68 -5.61 12.93 15.84
N TRP A 69 -4.43 12.31 15.89
CA TRP A 69 -3.58 12.32 17.09
C TRP A 69 -3.21 13.74 17.52
N LEU A 70 -2.74 14.59 16.59
CA LEU A 70 -2.36 15.96 16.92
C LEU A 70 -3.54 16.79 17.43
N PHE A 71 -4.72 16.59 16.86
CA PHE A 71 -5.96 17.23 17.30
C PHE A 71 -6.35 16.80 18.72
N LEU A 72 -6.41 15.48 18.98
CA LEU A 72 -6.74 14.92 20.30
C LEU A 72 -5.74 15.35 21.37
N LYS A 73 -4.44 15.38 21.01
CA LYS A 73 -3.38 15.87 21.90
C LYS A 73 -3.61 17.35 22.26
N LYS A 74 -3.93 18.20 21.29
CA LYS A 74 -4.20 19.63 21.53
C LYS A 74 -5.41 19.85 22.44
N LYS A 75 -6.43 18.99 22.34
CA LYS A 75 -7.66 19.05 23.14
C LYS A 75 -7.57 18.28 24.47
N ASN A 76 -6.42 17.70 24.80
CA ASN A 76 -6.20 16.85 25.98
C ASN A 76 -7.26 15.76 26.18
N MET A 77 -7.78 15.20 25.08
CA MET A 77 -8.86 14.22 25.12
C MET A 77 -8.32 12.84 25.50
N HIS A 78 -9.11 12.08 26.27
CA HIS A 78 -8.82 10.66 26.52
C HIS A 78 -8.71 9.87 25.21
N GLY A 79 -7.76 8.92 25.15
CA GLY A 79 -7.52 8.08 23.96
C GLY A 79 -6.41 8.56 23.01
N PHE A 80 -5.83 9.76 23.20
CA PHE A 80 -4.74 10.24 22.34
C PHE A 80 -3.52 9.30 22.32
N LYS A 81 -3.27 8.57 23.42
CA LYS A 81 -2.17 7.60 23.54
C LYS A 81 -2.37 6.40 22.61
N ILE A 82 -3.57 5.84 22.54
CA ILE A 82 -3.89 4.71 21.66
C ILE A 82 -3.71 5.11 20.19
N ILE A 83 -4.26 6.26 19.79
CA ILE A 83 -4.12 6.76 18.41
C ILE A 83 -2.65 7.05 18.06
N LYS A 84 -1.88 7.58 19.01
CA LYS A 84 -0.43 7.75 18.85
C LYS A 84 0.28 6.43 18.61
N GLU A 85 0.03 5.42 19.44
CA GLU A 85 0.68 4.11 19.31
C GLU A 85 0.28 3.43 17.99
N LEU A 86 -0.98 3.54 17.56
CA LEU A 86 -1.43 3.03 16.27
C LEU A 86 -0.74 3.75 15.10
N TYR A 87 -0.65 5.09 15.15
CA TYR A 87 0.09 5.88 14.16
C TYR A 87 1.57 5.46 14.10
N LEU A 88 2.24 5.33 15.24
CA LEU A 88 3.65 4.94 15.30
C LEU A 88 3.86 3.51 14.78
N PHE A 89 2.94 2.59 15.08
CA PHE A 89 2.96 1.24 14.59
C PHE A 89 2.84 1.19 13.06
N ILE A 90 1.80 1.83 12.49
CA ILE A 90 1.62 1.85 11.02
C ILE A 90 2.79 2.55 10.35
N LYS A 91 3.26 3.68 10.89
CA LYS A 91 4.42 4.40 10.36
C LYS A 91 5.67 3.53 10.34
N ARG A 92 5.89 2.68 11.35
CA ARG A 92 7.03 1.77 11.41
C ARG A 92 7.02 0.74 10.28
N PHE A 93 5.83 0.24 9.93
CA PHE A 93 5.66 -0.78 8.89
C PHE A 93 5.26 -0.20 7.53
N HIS A 94 5.09 1.12 7.41
CA HIS A 94 4.59 1.77 6.20
C HIS A 94 5.39 1.40 4.95
N ILE A 95 6.72 1.32 5.05
CA ILE A 95 7.59 0.90 3.93
C ILE A 95 7.31 -0.55 3.53
N LEU A 96 7.23 -1.47 4.50
CA LEU A 96 6.91 -2.88 4.24
C LEU A 96 5.52 -3.01 3.60
N ILE A 97 4.51 -2.33 4.16
CA ILE A 97 3.15 -2.29 3.60
C ILE A 97 3.18 -1.78 2.16
N GLY A 98 3.91 -0.70 1.89
CA GLY A 98 4.06 -0.15 0.54
C GLY A 98 4.63 -1.17 -0.46
N TYR A 99 5.71 -1.87 -0.09
CA TYR A 99 6.27 -2.92 -0.95
C TYR A 99 5.32 -4.10 -1.14
N THR A 100 4.60 -4.51 -0.10
CA THR A 100 3.56 -5.53 -0.19
C THR A 100 2.47 -5.12 -1.18
N VAL A 101 1.95 -3.90 -1.07
CA VAL A 101 0.90 -3.38 -1.97
C VAL A 101 1.40 -3.32 -3.42
N ILE A 102 2.64 -2.87 -3.66
CA ILE A 102 3.24 -2.86 -5.00
C ILE A 102 3.32 -4.28 -5.58
N ALA A 103 3.87 -5.24 -4.83
CA ALA A 103 4.04 -6.61 -5.30
C ALA A 103 2.70 -7.27 -5.64
N VAL A 104 1.72 -7.10 -4.76
CA VAL A 104 0.37 -7.64 -4.90
C VAL A 104 -0.37 -6.97 -6.07
N ALA A 105 -0.34 -5.64 -6.18
CA ALA A 105 -1.00 -4.90 -7.26
C ALA A 105 -0.38 -5.20 -8.63
N ALA A 106 0.95 -5.32 -8.71
CA ALA A 106 1.62 -5.72 -9.94
C ALA A 106 1.22 -7.13 -10.38
N THR A 107 1.19 -8.09 -9.44
CA THR A 107 0.77 -9.47 -9.69
C THR A 107 -0.67 -9.54 -10.20
N HIS A 108 -1.58 -8.86 -9.50
CA HIS A 108 -2.98 -8.72 -9.89
C HIS A 108 -3.13 -8.10 -11.29
N GLY A 109 -2.47 -6.96 -11.53
CA GLY A 109 -2.56 -6.22 -12.79
C GLY A 109 -2.05 -7.04 -13.97
N VAL A 110 -0.89 -7.69 -13.84
CA VAL A 110 -0.29 -8.51 -14.91
C VAL A 110 -1.21 -9.65 -15.33
N TYR A 111 -1.83 -10.35 -14.37
CA TYR A 111 -2.77 -11.42 -14.67
C TYR A 111 -3.96 -10.92 -15.52
N PHE A 112 -4.58 -9.82 -15.13
CA PHE A 112 -5.74 -9.28 -15.84
C PHE A 112 -5.40 -8.61 -17.17
N LEU A 113 -4.16 -8.13 -17.33
CA LEU A 113 -3.65 -7.68 -18.63
C LEU A 113 -3.49 -8.86 -19.59
N ILE A 114 -2.91 -9.97 -19.15
CA ILE A 114 -2.70 -11.17 -19.97
C ILE A 114 -4.04 -11.81 -20.36
N LYS A 115 -4.96 -11.97 -19.40
CA LYS A 115 -6.27 -12.62 -19.63
C LYS A 115 -7.25 -11.78 -20.47
N ARG A 116 -6.88 -10.54 -20.80
CA ARG A 116 -7.62 -9.58 -21.65
C ARG A 116 -9.10 -9.43 -21.26
N SER A 117 -9.40 -8.41 -20.44
CA SER A 117 -10.79 -8.01 -20.17
C SER A 117 -11.42 -7.30 -21.37
N ARG A 118 -12.73 -7.49 -21.59
CA ARG A 118 -13.51 -6.72 -22.59
C ARG A 118 -13.80 -5.28 -22.13
N HIS A 119 -13.62 -4.99 -20.84
CA HIS A 119 -13.90 -3.68 -20.25
C HIS A 119 -12.65 -2.79 -20.31
N ILE A 120 -12.55 -2.01 -21.38
CA ILE A 120 -11.36 -1.19 -21.65
C ILE A 120 -11.09 -0.14 -20.57
N ILE A 121 -12.16 0.42 -19.98
CA ILE A 121 -12.06 1.44 -18.93
C ILE A 121 -11.45 0.86 -17.66
N LEU A 122 -11.85 -0.36 -17.26
CA LEU A 122 -11.28 -1.07 -16.12
C LEU A 122 -9.77 -1.32 -16.29
N ILE A 123 -9.34 -1.66 -17.51
CA ILE A 123 -7.92 -1.86 -17.81
C ILE A 123 -7.14 -0.55 -17.68
N TYR A 124 -7.63 0.54 -18.29
CA TYR A 124 -6.94 1.82 -18.24
C TYR A 124 -6.89 2.42 -16.83
N SER A 125 -7.98 2.34 -16.06
CA SER A 125 -8.00 2.79 -14.67
C SER A 125 -7.05 1.96 -13.79
N GLY A 126 -6.93 0.66 -14.05
CA GLY A 126 -5.97 -0.24 -13.39
C GLY A 126 -4.52 0.11 -13.71
N ILE A 127 -4.19 0.33 -14.99
CA ILE A 127 -2.85 0.77 -15.42
C ILE A 127 -2.48 2.11 -14.78
N PHE A 128 -3.39 3.08 -14.81
CA PHE A 128 -3.17 4.39 -14.19
C PHE A 128 -2.89 4.25 -12.69
N SER A 129 -3.68 3.44 -11.98
CA SER A 129 -3.50 3.17 -10.55
C SER A 129 -2.16 2.49 -10.26
N LEU A 130 -1.74 1.53 -11.08
CA LEU A 130 -0.46 0.85 -10.93
C LEU A 130 0.72 1.79 -11.18
N LEU A 131 0.67 2.61 -12.24
CA LEU A 131 1.73 3.56 -12.57
C LEU A 131 1.89 4.64 -11.48
N THR A 132 0.78 5.17 -10.97
CA THR A 132 0.80 6.14 -9.86
C THR A 132 1.31 5.51 -8.56
N LEU A 133 0.98 4.24 -8.29
CA LEU A 133 1.54 3.49 -7.16
C LEU A 133 3.05 3.27 -7.28
N ILE A 134 3.55 2.93 -8.48
CA ILE A 134 4.99 2.80 -8.74
C ILE A 134 5.69 4.15 -8.53
N ALA A 135 5.13 5.24 -9.07
CA ALA A 135 5.65 6.58 -8.86
C ALA A 135 5.67 6.97 -7.37
N LEU A 136 4.66 6.54 -6.60
CA LEU A 136 4.58 6.75 -5.16
C LEU A 136 5.72 6.03 -4.43
N GLY A 137 6.01 4.79 -4.83
CA GLY A 137 7.13 4.00 -4.34
C GLY A 137 8.48 4.65 -4.63
N VAL A 138 8.70 5.13 -5.86
CA VAL A 138 9.92 5.85 -6.26
C VAL A 138 10.10 7.14 -5.45
N ALA A 139 9.03 7.95 -5.30
CA ALA A 139 9.06 9.15 -4.47
C ALA A 139 9.36 8.82 -2.99
N GLY A 140 8.79 7.73 -2.48
CA GLY A 140 9.04 7.22 -1.13
C GLY A 140 10.50 6.77 -0.92
N PHE A 141 11.09 6.09 -1.89
CA PHE A 141 12.50 5.70 -1.87
C PHE A 141 13.43 6.92 -1.86
N GLY A 142 13.13 7.92 -2.71
CA GLY A 142 13.86 9.20 -2.72
C GLY A 142 13.80 9.91 -1.36
N LEU A 143 12.64 9.86 -0.68
CA LEU A 143 12.46 10.39 0.66
C LEU A 143 13.33 9.67 1.71
N GLN A 144 13.47 8.35 1.61
CA GLN A 144 14.30 7.56 2.52
C GLN A 144 15.79 7.86 2.37
N LYS A 145 16.25 8.13 1.14
CA LYS A 145 17.67 8.39 0.83
C LYS A 145 18.11 9.84 1.11
N SER A 146 17.19 10.80 1.14
CA SER A 146 17.52 12.23 1.22
C SER A 146 17.86 12.69 2.65
N ASN A 147 19.12 13.10 2.88
CA ASN A 147 19.58 13.68 4.15
C ASN A 147 19.38 15.20 4.28
N GLN A 148 19.05 15.92 3.20
CA GLN A 148 18.90 17.38 3.24
C GLN A 148 17.47 17.78 3.67
N LYS A 149 17.36 18.62 4.72
CA LYS A 149 16.07 19.03 5.33
C LYS A 149 15.12 19.72 4.35
N THR A 150 15.63 20.53 3.41
CA THR A 150 14.83 21.25 2.40
C THR A 150 14.25 20.29 1.36
N LYS A 151 15.09 19.42 0.79
CA LYS A 151 14.66 18.36 -0.13
C LYS A 151 13.65 17.42 0.51
N LEU A 152 13.83 17.10 1.80
CA LEU A 152 12.89 16.26 2.56
C LEU A 152 11.47 16.84 2.63
N LYS A 153 11.31 18.16 2.85
CA LYS A 153 9.99 18.80 2.86
C LYS A 153 9.31 18.71 1.48
N MET A 154 10.07 18.94 0.42
CA MET A 154 9.58 18.82 -0.96
C MET A 154 9.15 17.39 -1.29
N TYR A 155 10.01 16.39 -1.02
CA TYR A 155 9.67 14.98 -1.26
C TYR A 155 8.43 14.52 -0.50
N ARG A 156 8.19 15.01 0.73
CA ARG A 156 6.96 14.71 1.47
C ARG A 156 5.71 15.23 0.75
N LYS A 157 5.76 16.48 0.27
CA LYS A 157 4.64 17.07 -0.49
C LYS A 157 4.39 16.32 -1.78
N VAL A 158 5.45 15.97 -2.52
CA VAL A 158 5.36 15.18 -3.75
C VAL A 158 4.76 13.80 -3.47
N HIS A 159 5.26 13.08 -2.46
CA HIS A 159 4.72 11.78 -2.07
C HIS A 159 3.23 11.86 -1.67
N GLN A 160 2.84 12.89 -0.91
CA GLN A 160 1.43 13.11 -0.54
C GLN A 160 0.55 13.41 -1.77
N PHE A 161 1.02 14.26 -2.69
CA PHE A 161 0.29 14.57 -3.91
C PHE A 161 0.08 13.34 -4.79
N ILE A 162 1.15 12.55 -5.00
CA ILE A 162 1.05 11.29 -5.75
C ILE A 162 0.14 10.30 -5.02
N ALA A 163 0.16 10.23 -3.69
CA ALA A 163 -0.73 9.36 -2.92
C ALA A 163 -2.21 9.73 -3.11
N VAL A 164 -2.54 11.03 -3.20
CA VAL A 164 -3.90 11.49 -3.52
C VAL A 164 -4.30 11.10 -4.94
N LEU A 165 -3.41 11.30 -5.93
CA LEU A 165 -3.66 10.88 -7.31
C LEU A 165 -3.89 9.37 -7.41
N PHE A 166 -3.06 8.58 -6.73
CA PHE A 166 -3.22 7.13 -6.62
C PHE A 166 -4.57 6.77 -5.98
N GLY A 167 -4.95 7.43 -4.89
CA GLY A 167 -6.23 7.18 -4.22
C GLY A 167 -7.45 7.45 -5.13
N ILE A 168 -7.40 8.53 -5.92
CA ILE A 168 -8.44 8.84 -6.91
C ILE A 168 -8.47 7.76 -8.01
N GLY A 169 -7.31 7.39 -8.56
CA GLY A 169 -7.19 6.35 -9.57
C GLY A 169 -7.75 5.01 -9.09
N LEU A 170 -7.35 4.60 -7.88
CA LEU A 170 -7.81 3.36 -7.25
C LEU A 170 -9.32 3.39 -7.04
N LEU A 171 -9.89 4.48 -6.55
CA LEU A 171 -11.33 4.61 -6.34
C LEU A 171 -12.11 4.47 -7.65
N ILE A 172 -11.65 5.10 -8.74
CA ILE A 172 -12.24 4.94 -10.07
C ILE A 172 -12.15 3.47 -10.51
N HIS A 173 -10.99 2.83 -10.32
CA HIS A 173 -10.79 1.44 -10.70
C HIS A 173 -11.73 0.46 -9.95
N LEU A 174 -12.11 0.77 -8.71
CA LEU A 174 -13.01 -0.05 -7.91
C LEU A 174 -14.50 0.13 -8.26
N ILE A 175 -14.87 1.26 -8.88
CA ILE A 175 -16.27 1.58 -9.18
C ILE A 175 -16.67 1.16 -10.61
N VAL A 176 -15.71 1.18 -11.54
CA VAL A 176 -15.95 0.94 -12.98
C VAL A 176 -15.88 -0.55 -13.35
#